data_AF-A0ABD6AFC0-F1
#
_entry.id   AF-A0ABD6AFC0-F1
#
_cell.length_a   1.000
_cell.length_b   1.000
_cell.length_c   1.000
_cell.angle_alpha   90.00
_cell.angle_beta   90.00
_cell.angle_gamma   90.00
#
_symmetry.space_group_name_H-M   'P 1'
#
loop_
_entity.id
_entity.type
_entity.pdbx_description
1 polymer ?
#
loop_
_entity_poly.entity_id
_entity_poly.type
_entity_poly.pdbx_seq_one_letter_code
_entity_poly.pdbx_strand_id
1 'polypeptide(L)' 'MPSNSSHTTIAVQPETRDALFYRKRPGDSYEDVIRRLLAHTNRAGAESPNS' A
#
# COMPACT_ATOMS: atom_id res chain seq x y z
N MET A 1 -13.06 -22.09 -5.28
CA MET A 1 -12.73 -20.94 -4.41
C MET A 1 -12.83 -19.69 -5.27
N PRO A 2 -13.83 -18.82 -5.12
CA PRO A 2 -13.87 -17.59 -5.91
C PRO A 2 -12.81 -16.63 -5.36
N SER A 3 -11.83 -16.29 -6.19
CA SER A 3 -10.86 -15.22 -5.91
C SER A 3 -11.62 -13.89 -5.94
N ASN A 4 -12.03 -13.40 -4.78
CA ASN A 4 -12.76 -12.15 -4.64
C ASN A 4 -11.79 -10.95 -4.72
N SER A 5 -11.15 -10.78 -5.87
CA SER A 5 -10.25 -9.67 -6.14
C SER A 5 -11.05 -8.46 -6.60
N SER A 6 -11.65 -7.74 -5.66
CA SER A 6 -12.29 -6.45 -5.96
C SER A 6 -11.22 -5.42 -6.24
N HIS A 7 -11.06 -5.05 -7.52
CA HIS A 7 -10.17 -3.98 -7.94
C HIS A 7 -10.91 -2.65 -7.89
N THR A 8 -10.26 -1.60 -7.38
CA THR A 8 -10.79 -0.24 -7.34
C THR A 8 -9.73 0.74 -7.80
N THR A 9 -10.14 1.83 -8.44
CA THR A 9 -9.25 2.88 -8.91
C THR A 9 -9.30 4.06 -7.96
N ILE A 10 -8.14 4.53 -7.52
CA ILE A 10 -8.02 5.70 -6.64
C ILE A 10 -7.30 6.79 -7.41
N ALA A 11 -7.94 7.96 -7.51
CA ALA A 11 -7.30 9.15 -8.05
C ALA A 11 -6.34 9.73 -7.01
N VAL A 12 -5.12 10.05 -7.43
CA VAL A 12 -4.09 10.66 -6.59
C VAL A 12 -3.43 11.80 -7.35
N GLN A 13 -2.82 12.72 -6.60
CA GLN A 13 -1.99 13.77 -7.20
C GLN A 13 -0.74 13.16 -7.88
N PRO A 14 -0.20 13.79 -8.94
CA PRO A 14 0.98 13.30 -9.65
C PRO A 14 2.18 13.06 -8.73
N GLU A 15 2.39 13.93 -7.75
CA GLU A 15 3.49 13.86 -6.78
C GLU A 15 3.39 12.58 -5.93
N THR A 16 2.17 12.21 -5.53
CA THR A 16 1.89 10.97 -4.80
C THR A 16 2.15 9.74 -5.66
N ARG A 17 1.73 9.77 -6.93
CA ARG A 17 1.99 8.68 -7.88
C ARG A 17 3.50 8.47 -8.06
N ASP A 18 4.24 9.56 -8.23
CA ASP A 18 5.69 9.51 -8.44
C ASP A 18 6.41 9.02 -7.18
N ALA A 19 5.98 9.45 -5.99
CA ALA A 19 6.48 8.93 -4.72
C ALA A 19 6.25 7.41 -4.57
N LEU A 20 5.09 6.91 -5.01
CA LEU A 20 4.82 5.46 -5.05
C LEU A 20 5.72 4.75 -6.06
N PHE A 21 5.97 5.36 -7.23
CA PHE A 21 6.84 4.82 -8.26
C PHE A 21 8.28 4.64 -7.77
N TYR A 22 8.85 5.64 -7.09
CA TYR A 22 10.21 5.55 -6.53
C TYR A 22 10.36 4.47 -5.44
N ARG A 23 9.26 4.06 -4.81
CA ARG A 23 9.24 2.97 -3.82
C ARG A 23 9.05 1.59 -4.42
N LYS A 24 8.83 1.48 -5.74
CA LYS A 24 8.68 0.19 -6.43
C LYS A 24 10.02 -0.54 -6.48
N ARG A 25 9.98 -1.84 -6.21
CA ARG A 25 11.08 -2.75 -6.56
C ARG A 25 10.90 -3.22 -8.00
N PRO A 26 11.95 -3.72 -8.67
CA PRO A 26 11.81 -4.35 -9.99
C PRO A 26 10.73 -5.44 -9.94
N GLY A 27 9.70 -5.32 -10.77
CA GLY A 27 8.57 -6.26 -10.83
C GLY A 27 7.38 -5.93 -9.92
N ASP A 28 7.49 -4.99 -8.99
CA ASP A 28 6.35 -4.60 -8.13
C ASP A 28 5.23 -3.94 -8.96
N SER A 29 3.98 -4.13 -8.56
CA SER A 29 2.84 -3.29 -8.93
C SER A 29 2.69 -2.11 -7.96
N TYR A 30 1.81 -1.14 -8.25
CA TYR A 30 1.46 -0.12 -7.26
C TYR A 30 0.74 -0.71 -6.05
N GLU A 31 -0.05 -1.77 -6.25
CA GLU A 31 -0.74 -2.47 -5.17
C GLU A 31 0.25 -3.12 -4.20
N ASP A 32 1.34 -3.70 -4.69
CA ASP A 32 2.38 -4.30 -3.83
C ASP A 32 3.04 -3.25 -2.94
N VAL A 33 3.32 -2.06 -3.48
CA VAL A 33 3.86 -0.94 -2.71
C VAL A 33 2.86 -0.49 -1.64
N ILE A 34 1.58 -0.33 -2.00
CA ILE A 34 0.52 0.07 -1.06
C ILE A 34 0.37 -0.96 0.07
N ARG A 35 0.28 -2.26 -0.26
CA ARG A 35 0.18 -3.35 0.72
C ARG A 35 1.37 -3.35 1.67
N ARG A 36 2.59 -3.17 1.15
CA ARG A 36 3.82 -3.09 1.97
C ARG A 36 3.76 -1.90 2.93
N LEU A 37 3.39 -0.71 2.44
CA LEU A 37 3.27 0.49 3.28
C LEU A 37 2.22 0.30 4.38
N LEU A 38 1.06 -0.27 4.06
CA LEU A 38 0.01 -0.53 5.03
C LEU A 38 0.41 -1.58 6.08
N ALA A 39 1.17 -2.60 5.70
CA ALA A 39 1.69 -3.58 6.66
C ALA A 39 2.59 -2.93 7.73
N HIS A 40 3.39 -1.92 7.35
CA HIS A 40 4.19 -1.14 8.30
C HIS A 40 3.32 -0.28 9.22
N THR A 41 2.27 0.36 8.68
CA THR A 41 1.34 1.17 9.48
C THR A 41 0.54 0.32 10.48
N ASN A 42 0.05 -0.85 10.07
CA ASN A 42 -0.69 -1.75 10.96
C ASN A 42 0.20 -2.30 12.08
N ARG A 43 1.49 -2.54 11.80
CA ARG A 43 2.45 -2.94 12.84
C ARG A 43 2.69 -1.81 13.84
N ALA A 44 2.84 -0.57 13.37
CA ALA A 44 2.98 0.59 14.26
C ALA A 44 1.73 0.85 15.11
N GLY A 45 0.53 0.58 14.58
CA GLY A 45 -0.72 0.67 15.33
C GLY A 45 -0.94 -0.47 16.33
N ALA A 46 -0.39 -1.66 16.05
CA ALA A 46 -0.46 -2.81 16.95
C ALA A 46 0.50 -2.74 18.15
N GLU A 47 1.56 -1.94 18.05
CA GLU A 47 2.54 -1.71 19.12
C GLU A 47 2.11 -0.60 20.11
N SER A 48 0.95 0.03 19.90
CA SER A 48 0.32 0.94 20.87
C SER A 48 -0.93 0.36 21.52
N PRO A 49 -0.85 -0.69 22.36
CA PRO A 49 -1.84 -0.93 23.39
C PRO A 49 -1.46 -0.10 24.63
N ASN A 50 -2.26 0.94 24.89
CA ASN A 50 -2.24 1.82 26.07
C ASN A 50 -1.04 2.76 26.25
N SER A 51 -1.35 4.07 26.22
CA SER A 51 -0.91 5.01 27.24
C SER A 51 -2.14 5.75 27.76
#